data_AF-A0A7Y9NCF8-F1
#
_entry.id   AF-A0A7Y9NCF8-F1
#
_cell.length_a   1.000
_cell.length_b   1.000
_cell.length_c   1.000
_cell.angle_alpha   90.00
_cell.angle_beta   90.00
_cell.angle_gamma   90.00
#
_symmetry.space_group_name_H-M   'P 1'
#
loop_
_entity.id
_entity.type
_entity.pdbx_description
1 polymer ?
#
loop_
_entity_poly.entity_id
_entity_poly.type
_entity_poly.pdbx_seq_one_letter_code
_entity_poly.pdbx_strand_id
1 'polypeptide(L)'
;MRHAVLSRLCLLFAATALCAACSNVRNGYRQDPMALASPEVAPQDDKQLYAELIARMQQQGAYYASLAHVDAYRQRYGDSPQLRLLNADALRETGQREAALALYASLTSGPQAAAAWHGLGLVAARDGDAARAEQALAKAVQLQPLNTGYLGDLGFARLRAGDWARAQEPLAKAAELSPGSAKANANLAVWALLRGQNEMAETIMRNARLTDSAQAEVRRLAEQLRQQATPAPSVQRAPASVAAAAPAPGPTARAATPLAARRVAVDTDRRTSSDARLAPSMLERFSTATPASENTP
;
A
#
# COMPACT_ATOMS: atom_id res chain seq x y z
N MET A 1 20.51 -89.14 11.88
CA MET A 1 20.02 -87.88 11.29
C MET A 1 18.53 -87.92 10.91
N ARG A 2 17.61 -88.20 11.85
CA ARG A 2 16.15 -88.20 11.53
C ARG A 2 15.19 -87.67 12.61
N HIS A 3 15.67 -87.29 13.80
CA HIS A 3 14.77 -86.86 14.89
C HIS A 3 14.85 -85.38 15.30
N ALA A 4 15.73 -84.58 14.69
CA ALA A 4 15.85 -83.15 15.04
C ALA A 4 15.08 -82.19 14.11
N VAL A 5 14.47 -82.69 13.02
CA VAL A 5 13.73 -81.85 12.04
C VAL A 5 12.22 -81.84 12.30
N LEU A 6 11.66 -82.84 12.99
CA LEU A 6 10.21 -82.89 13.26
C LEU A 6 9.73 -81.94 14.38
N SER A 7 10.61 -81.46 15.26
CA SER A 7 10.17 -80.62 16.39
C SER A 7 9.98 -79.13 16.02
N ARG A 8 10.44 -78.68 14.84
CA ARG A 8 10.25 -77.29 14.39
C ARG A 8 9.04 -77.11 13.46
N LEU A 9 8.38 -78.19 13.02
CA LEU A 9 7.20 -78.08 12.16
C LEU A 9 5.86 -78.00 12.92
N CYS A 10 5.82 -78.38 14.20
CA CYS A 10 4.59 -78.30 15.01
C CYS A 10 4.27 -76.91 15.58
N LEU A 11 5.20 -75.95 15.51
CA LEU A 11 4.98 -74.58 15.99
C LEU A 11 4.44 -73.61 14.92
N LEU A 12 4.22 -74.08 13.68
CA LEU A 12 3.68 -73.27 12.59
C LEU A 12 2.19 -73.48 12.31
N PHE A 13 1.51 -74.40 13.00
CA PHE A 13 0.08 -74.67 12.77
C PHE A 13 -0.87 -74.21 13.88
N ALA A 14 -0.36 -73.57 14.93
CA ALA A 14 -1.18 -73.06 16.05
C ALA A 14 -1.55 -71.57 15.94
N ALA A 15 -1.18 -70.87 14.86
CA ALA A 15 -1.47 -69.45 14.68
C ALA A 15 -2.45 -69.14 13.52
N THR A 16 -2.99 -70.15 12.83
CA THR A 16 -3.95 -69.97 11.72
C THR A 16 -5.38 -70.35 12.07
N ALA A 17 -5.72 -70.45 13.36
CA ALA A 17 -7.07 -70.74 13.85
C ALA A 17 -7.76 -69.51 14.47
N LEU A 18 -7.62 -68.34 13.84
CA LEU A 18 -8.41 -67.15 14.17
C LEU A 18 -8.98 -66.52 12.88
N CYS A 19 -9.67 -67.33 12.09
CA CYS A 19 -10.52 -66.88 10.99
C CYS A 19 -11.85 -67.64 11.08
N ALA A 20 -12.84 -67.08 11.78
CA ALA A 20 -14.28 -67.33 11.54
C ALA A 20 -15.12 -66.62 12.62
N ALA A 21 -15.20 -65.29 12.55
CA ALA A 21 -16.23 -64.55 13.27
C ALA A 21 -16.64 -63.31 12.46
N CYS A 22 -17.24 -63.55 11.29
CA CYS A 22 -17.98 -62.54 10.54
C CYS A 22 -19.18 -63.22 9.88
N SER A 23 -20.18 -63.57 10.68
CA SER A 23 -21.52 -63.90 10.20
C SER A 23 -22.43 -62.69 10.39
N ASN A 24 -22.62 -61.98 9.28
CA ASN A 24 -23.94 -61.63 8.74
C ASN A 24 -24.92 -60.87 9.65
N VAL A 25 -24.92 -59.53 9.53
CA VAL A 25 -26.17 -58.75 9.62
C VAL A 25 -26.23 -57.84 8.40
N ARG A 26 -27.06 -58.23 7.43
CA ARG A 26 -27.67 -57.32 6.45
C ARG A 26 -28.57 -56.37 7.23
N ASN A 27 -28.24 -55.08 7.26
CA ASN A 27 -29.27 -54.07 7.44
C ASN A 27 -29.06 -52.97 6.40
N GLY A 28 -30.12 -52.70 5.64
CA GLY A 28 -30.09 -51.88 4.45
C GLY A 28 -29.92 -50.40 4.80
N TYR A 29 -28.75 -49.85 4.44
CA TYR A 29 -28.65 -48.47 3.98
C TYR A 29 -27.79 -48.50 2.72
N ARG A 30 -28.39 -48.22 1.56
CA ARG A 30 -27.63 -47.79 0.40
C ARG A 30 -26.97 -46.48 0.79
N GLN A 31 -25.68 -46.53 1.13
CA GLN A 31 -24.84 -45.36 1.03
C GLN A 31 -24.57 -45.17 -0.45
N ASP A 32 -25.39 -44.36 -1.12
CA ASP A 32 -24.87 -43.63 -2.26
C ASP A 32 -23.64 -42.89 -1.72
N PRO A 33 -22.44 -43.08 -2.30
CA PRO A 33 -21.31 -42.26 -1.91
C PRO A 33 -21.66 -40.84 -2.36
N MET A 34 -22.21 -40.04 -1.44
CA MET A 34 -22.02 -38.61 -1.47
C MET A 34 -20.51 -38.42 -1.40
N ALA A 35 -19.90 -38.32 -2.57
CA ALA A 35 -18.63 -37.65 -2.72
C ALA A 35 -18.87 -36.24 -2.18
N LEU A 36 -18.55 -36.05 -0.91
CA LEU A 36 -18.16 -34.76 -0.38
C LEU A 36 -16.92 -34.40 -1.20
N ALA A 37 -17.14 -33.79 -2.36
CA ALA A 37 -16.11 -33.06 -3.06
C ALA A 37 -15.55 -32.10 -2.01
N SER A 38 -14.36 -32.42 -1.52
CA SER A 38 -13.57 -31.44 -0.79
C SER A 38 -13.50 -30.23 -1.71
N PRO A 39 -13.72 -28.99 -1.23
CA PRO A 39 -13.56 -27.83 -2.09
C PRO A 39 -12.15 -27.88 -2.65
N GLU A 40 -12.05 -28.26 -3.92
CA GLU A 40 -10.79 -28.37 -4.64
C GLU A 40 -10.36 -26.91 -4.84
N VAL A 41 -9.57 -26.39 -3.90
CA VAL A 41 -9.04 -25.03 -3.95
C VAL A 41 -8.38 -24.89 -5.32
N ALA A 42 -8.90 -24.00 -6.16
CA ALA A 42 -8.43 -23.94 -7.53
C ALA A 42 -6.94 -23.53 -7.52
N PRO A 43 -6.09 -24.03 -8.43
CA PRO A 43 -4.69 -23.61 -8.50
C PRO A 43 -4.47 -22.10 -8.62
N GLN A 44 -5.51 -21.34 -9.01
CA GLN A 44 -5.52 -19.88 -9.01
C GLN A 44 -5.64 -19.28 -7.60
N ASP A 45 -6.40 -19.90 -6.71
CA ASP A 45 -6.56 -19.47 -5.32
C ASP A 45 -5.23 -19.67 -4.57
N ASP A 46 -4.50 -20.75 -4.86
CA ASP A 46 -3.14 -20.98 -4.34
C ASP A 46 -2.15 -19.88 -4.77
N LYS A 47 -2.23 -19.44 -6.04
CA LYS A 47 -1.39 -18.38 -6.59
C LYS A 47 -1.69 -17.03 -5.95
N GLN A 48 -2.95 -16.71 -5.68
CA GLN A 48 -3.34 -15.46 -5.04
C GLN A 48 -2.93 -15.46 -3.57
N LEU A 49 -3.22 -16.54 -2.84
CA LEU A 49 -2.86 -16.69 -1.43
C LEU A 49 -1.35 -16.58 -1.20
N TYR A 50 -0.53 -17.17 -2.08
CA TYR A 50 0.92 -17.04 -1.96
C TYR A 50 1.38 -15.60 -2.31
N ALA A 51 0.78 -14.93 -3.30
CA ALA A 51 1.09 -13.52 -3.55
C ALA A 51 0.72 -12.63 -2.34
N GLU A 52 -0.38 -12.93 -1.63
CA GLU A 52 -0.77 -12.25 -0.40
C GLU A 52 0.20 -12.51 0.75
N LEU A 53 0.75 -13.72 0.88
CA LEU A 53 1.82 -14.01 1.83
C LEU A 53 3.03 -13.12 1.56
N ILE A 54 3.49 -13.03 0.31
CA ILE A 54 4.61 -12.15 -0.09
C ILE A 54 4.29 -10.70 0.28
N ALA A 55 3.09 -10.22 -0.03
CA ALA A 55 2.66 -8.86 0.31
C ALA A 55 2.63 -8.63 1.84
N ARG A 56 2.14 -9.59 2.63
CA ARG A 56 2.10 -9.51 4.09
C ARG A 56 3.50 -9.43 4.70
N MET A 57 4.46 -10.18 4.16
CA MET A 57 5.86 -10.09 4.57
C MET A 57 6.43 -8.69 4.33
N GLN A 58 6.10 -8.06 3.19
CA GLN A 58 6.50 -6.68 2.90
C GLN A 58 5.87 -5.67 3.86
N GLN A 59 4.58 -5.84 4.22
CA GLN A 59 3.93 -5.01 5.24
C GLN A 59 4.61 -5.11 6.61
N GLN A 60 5.22 -6.26 6.92
CA GLN A 60 6.00 -6.51 8.13
C GLN A 60 7.46 -6.05 8.01
N GLY A 61 7.88 -5.51 6.87
CA GLY A 61 9.26 -5.09 6.61
C GLY A 61 10.22 -6.23 6.27
N ALA A 62 9.74 -7.47 6.14
CA ALA A 62 10.56 -8.65 5.84
C ALA A 62 10.90 -8.77 4.34
N TYR A 63 11.52 -7.74 3.77
CA TYR A 63 11.74 -7.61 2.32
C TYR A 63 12.73 -8.64 1.76
N TYR A 64 13.80 -9.01 2.48
CA TYR A 64 14.72 -10.06 2.04
C TYR A 64 14.05 -11.44 1.97
N ALA A 65 13.24 -11.77 2.98
CA ALA A 65 12.47 -13.00 2.97
C ALA A 65 11.40 -12.97 1.86
N SER A 66 10.78 -11.81 1.61
CA SER A 66 9.88 -11.59 0.49
C SER A 66 10.56 -11.88 -0.86
N LEU A 67 11.80 -11.44 -1.09
CA LEU A 67 12.56 -11.76 -2.30
C LEU A 67 12.75 -13.27 -2.50
N ALA A 68 13.11 -14.00 -1.44
CA ALA A 68 13.23 -15.45 -1.51
C ALA A 68 11.89 -16.13 -1.89
N HIS A 69 10.77 -15.65 -1.34
CA HIS A 69 9.45 -16.15 -1.71
C HIS A 69 9.02 -15.72 -3.12
N VAL A 70 9.46 -14.57 -3.62
CA VAL A 70 9.27 -14.17 -5.03
C VAL A 70 9.94 -15.17 -5.96
N ASP A 71 11.18 -15.56 -5.67
CA ASP A 71 11.91 -16.56 -6.46
C ASP A 71 11.24 -17.93 -6.41
N ALA A 72 10.84 -18.39 -5.22
CA ALA A 72 10.12 -19.64 -5.05
C ALA A 72 8.75 -19.64 -5.76
N TYR A 73 8.01 -18.53 -5.68
CA TYR A 73 6.76 -18.35 -6.40
C TYR A 73 6.98 -18.45 -7.90
N ARG A 74 8.00 -17.76 -8.44
CA ARG A 74 8.31 -17.75 -9.86
C ARG A 74 8.64 -19.15 -10.37
N GLN A 75 9.40 -19.93 -9.61
CA GLN A 75 9.72 -21.32 -9.95
C GLN A 75 8.48 -22.21 -10.00
N ARG A 76 7.53 -22.02 -9.08
CA ARG A 76 6.33 -22.87 -8.96
C ARG A 76 5.21 -22.47 -9.93
N TYR A 77 4.99 -21.19 -10.14
CA TYR A 77 3.78 -20.68 -10.81
C TYR A 77 4.04 -19.80 -12.03
N GLY A 78 5.31 -19.50 -12.31
CA GLY A 78 5.73 -18.58 -13.37
C GLY A 78 5.72 -17.11 -12.92
N ASP A 79 5.97 -16.23 -13.89
CA ASP A 79 6.00 -14.79 -13.66
C ASP A 79 4.63 -14.14 -13.94
N SER A 80 4.32 -13.06 -13.23
CA SER A 80 3.09 -12.30 -13.44
C SER A 80 3.34 -10.81 -13.20
N PRO A 81 2.55 -9.89 -13.78
CA PRO A 81 2.68 -8.47 -13.50
C PRO A 81 2.56 -8.11 -12.01
N GLN A 82 1.71 -8.82 -11.26
CA GLN A 82 1.58 -8.65 -9.81
C GLN A 82 2.84 -9.10 -9.07
N LEU A 83 3.41 -10.25 -9.45
CA LEU A 83 4.67 -10.74 -8.86
C LEU A 83 5.84 -9.79 -9.17
N ARG A 84 5.92 -9.27 -10.40
CA ARG A 84 6.94 -8.28 -10.79
C ARG A 84 6.82 -6.99 -9.97
N LEU A 85 5.60 -6.55 -9.64
CA LEU A 85 5.38 -5.39 -8.77
C LEU A 85 5.89 -5.68 -7.34
N LEU A 86 5.51 -6.81 -6.75
CA LEU A 86 6.00 -7.23 -5.43
C LEU A 86 7.53 -7.35 -5.40
N ASN A 87 8.13 -7.88 -6.46
CA ASN A 87 9.58 -7.93 -6.61
C ASN A 87 10.19 -6.52 -6.64
N ALA A 88 9.64 -5.62 -7.46
CA ALA A 88 10.11 -4.24 -7.55
C ALA A 88 10.05 -3.52 -6.20
N ASP A 89 8.98 -3.73 -5.43
CA ASP A 89 8.82 -3.17 -4.09
C ASP A 89 9.89 -3.69 -3.13
N ALA A 90 10.15 -5.00 -3.12
CA ALA A 90 11.20 -5.58 -2.27
C ALA A 90 12.61 -5.14 -2.69
N LEU A 91 12.89 -5.04 -4.00
CA LEU A 91 14.17 -4.54 -4.52
C LEU A 91 14.39 -3.07 -4.14
N ARG A 92 13.35 -2.23 -4.21
CA ARG A 92 13.40 -0.83 -3.79
C ARG A 92 13.74 -0.69 -2.30
N GLU A 93 13.20 -1.55 -1.46
CA GLU A 93 13.41 -1.50 0.00
C GLU A 93 14.72 -2.17 0.45
N THR A 94 15.30 -3.04 -0.39
CA THR A 94 16.61 -3.67 -0.14
C THR A 94 17.77 -2.97 -0.86
N GLY A 95 17.55 -1.76 -1.40
CA GLY A 95 18.60 -0.93 -2.00
C GLY A 95 19.01 -1.32 -3.43
N GLN A 96 18.33 -2.28 -4.05
CA GLN A 96 18.60 -2.74 -5.42
C GLN A 96 17.92 -1.83 -6.45
N ARG A 97 18.32 -0.55 -6.44
CA ARG A 97 17.66 0.57 -7.15
C ARG A 97 17.44 0.32 -8.63
N GLU A 98 18.48 -0.04 -9.38
CA GLU A 98 18.39 -0.20 -10.84
C GLU A 98 17.43 -1.32 -11.24
N ALA A 99 17.45 -2.44 -10.50
CA ALA A 99 16.55 -3.56 -10.74
C ALA A 99 15.08 -3.18 -10.45
N ALA A 100 14.83 -2.42 -9.38
CA ALA A 100 13.50 -1.91 -9.07
C ALA A 100 12.99 -0.96 -10.18
N LEU A 101 13.83 -0.02 -10.64
CA LEU A 101 13.49 0.91 -11.73
C LEU A 101 13.12 0.17 -13.02
N ALA A 102 13.92 -0.82 -13.42
CA ALA A 102 13.65 -1.61 -14.62
C ALA A 102 12.30 -2.34 -14.54
N LEU A 103 11.98 -2.94 -13.39
CA LEU A 103 10.70 -3.63 -13.21
C LEU A 103 9.53 -2.67 -13.18
N TYR A 104 9.59 -1.56 -12.44
CA TYR A 104 8.52 -0.57 -12.45
C TYR A 104 8.30 0.00 -13.86
N ALA A 105 9.36 0.34 -14.59
CA ALA A 105 9.26 0.82 -15.97
C ALA A 105 8.50 -0.17 -16.86
N SER A 106 8.78 -1.48 -16.73
CA SER A 106 8.10 -2.56 -17.47
C SER A 106 6.61 -2.74 -17.12
N LEU A 107 6.15 -2.12 -16.03
CA LEU A 107 4.78 -2.22 -15.50
C LEU A 107 3.98 -0.93 -15.66
N THR A 108 4.56 0.12 -16.26
CA THR A 108 3.90 1.43 -16.47
C THR A 108 2.71 1.39 -17.43
N SER A 109 2.49 0.25 -18.09
CA SER A 109 1.35 -0.05 -18.93
C SER A 109 0.61 -1.27 -18.38
N GLY A 110 -0.73 -1.22 -18.34
CA GLY A 110 -1.57 -2.33 -17.88
C GLY A 110 -2.08 -2.20 -16.43
N PRO A 111 -2.53 -3.31 -15.82
CA PRO A 111 -3.27 -3.27 -14.55
C PRO A 111 -2.46 -2.73 -13.36
N GLN A 112 -1.14 -2.90 -13.36
CA GLN A 112 -0.23 -2.47 -12.30
C GLN A 112 0.34 -1.06 -12.53
N ALA A 113 -0.07 -0.37 -13.62
CA ALA A 113 0.50 0.90 -14.03
C ALA A 113 0.48 1.96 -12.92
N ALA A 114 -0.63 2.08 -12.18
CA ALA A 114 -0.74 3.07 -11.11
C ALA A 114 0.31 2.85 -10.01
N ALA A 115 0.46 1.61 -9.55
CA ALA A 115 1.45 1.23 -8.54
C ALA A 115 2.89 1.33 -9.07
N ALA A 116 3.11 1.02 -10.35
CA ALA A 116 4.42 1.16 -10.98
C ALA A 116 4.86 2.63 -11.08
N TRP A 117 3.96 3.52 -11.51
CA TRP A 117 4.22 4.96 -11.50
C TRP A 117 4.45 5.50 -10.09
N HIS A 118 3.72 4.99 -9.10
CA HIS A 118 3.97 5.32 -7.70
C HIS A 118 5.38 4.88 -7.25
N GLY A 119 5.77 3.64 -7.54
CA GLY A 119 7.10 3.11 -7.26
C GLY A 119 8.23 3.93 -7.89
N LEU A 120 8.10 4.31 -9.17
CA LEU A 120 9.05 5.22 -9.84
C LEU A 120 9.14 6.57 -9.12
N GLY A 121 8.00 7.12 -8.70
CA GLY A 121 7.94 8.37 -7.94
C GLY A 121 8.63 8.28 -6.58
N LEU A 122 8.47 7.15 -5.87
CA LEU A 122 9.14 6.90 -4.60
C LEU A 122 10.66 6.78 -4.77
N VAL A 123 11.14 6.12 -5.83
CA VAL A 123 12.58 6.05 -6.12
C VAL A 123 13.13 7.44 -6.42
N ALA A 124 12.50 8.20 -7.30
CA ALA A 124 12.92 9.57 -7.63
C ALA A 124 12.92 10.49 -6.39
N ALA A 125 11.92 10.35 -5.52
CA ALA A 125 11.88 11.11 -4.28
C ALA A 125 13.07 10.78 -3.36
N ARG A 126 13.53 9.52 -3.32
CA ARG A 126 14.66 9.07 -2.47
C ARG A 126 15.97 9.62 -3.00
N ASP A 127 16.08 9.73 -4.32
CA ASP A 127 17.24 10.32 -5.01
C ASP A 127 17.30 11.85 -4.86
N GLY A 128 16.30 12.48 -4.24
CA GLY A 128 16.23 13.94 -4.14
C GLY A 128 15.65 14.64 -5.37
N ASP A 129 15.28 13.90 -6.41
CA ASP A 129 14.70 14.45 -7.65
C ASP A 129 13.20 14.71 -7.47
N ALA A 130 12.88 15.85 -6.83
CA ALA A 130 11.50 16.25 -6.54
C ALA A 130 10.66 16.44 -7.82
N ALA A 131 11.27 16.83 -8.94
CA ALA A 131 10.57 17.05 -10.21
C ALA A 131 10.12 15.72 -10.83
N ARG A 132 11.02 14.73 -10.94
CA ARG A 132 10.64 13.39 -11.43
C ARG A 132 9.67 12.69 -10.49
N ALA A 133 9.82 12.89 -9.18
CA ALA A 133 8.88 12.38 -8.20
C ALA A 133 7.47 12.91 -8.45
N GLU A 134 7.30 14.23 -8.62
CA GLU A 134 6.01 14.86 -8.92
C GLU A 134 5.38 14.31 -10.20
N GLN A 135 6.16 14.20 -11.28
CA GLN A 135 5.67 13.70 -12.56
C GLN A 135 5.16 12.26 -12.46
N ALA A 136 5.94 11.37 -11.85
CA ALA A 136 5.58 9.96 -11.71
C ALA A 136 4.38 9.77 -10.75
N LEU A 137 4.35 10.49 -9.63
CA LEU A 137 3.22 10.43 -8.69
C LEU A 137 1.94 11.04 -9.27
N ALA A 138 2.05 12.08 -10.11
CA ALA A 138 0.91 12.63 -10.83
C ALA A 138 0.28 11.59 -11.77
N LYS A 139 1.11 10.76 -12.43
CA LYS A 139 0.61 9.64 -13.24
C LYS A 139 -0.07 8.56 -12.39
N ALA A 140 0.50 8.23 -11.22
CA ALA A 140 -0.13 7.29 -10.30
C ALA A 140 -1.53 7.76 -9.85
N VAL A 141 -1.65 9.04 -9.45
CA VAL A 141 -2.93 9.66 -9.06
C VAL A 141 -3.90 9.74 -10.24
N GLN A 142 -3.42 10.03 -11.45
CA GLN A 142 -4.28 10.04 -12.65
C GLN A 142 -4.95 8.67 -12.88
N LEU A 143 -4.21 7.58 -12.63
CA LEU A 143 -4.71 6.22 -12.83
C LEU A 143 -5.55 5.71 -11.65
N GLN A 144 -5.28 6.17 -10.43
CA GLN A 144 -6.04 5.82 -9.22
C GLN A 144 -6.33 7.08 -8.38
N PRO A 145 -7.34 7.87 -8.75
CA PRO A 145 -7.58 9.20 -8.15
C PRO A 145 -8.10 9.17 -6.70
N LEU A 146 -8.53 8.00 -6.21
CA LEU A 146 -9.05 7.82 -4.85
C LEU A 146 -8.03 7.15 -3.91
N ASN A 147 -6.84 6.80 -4.40
CA ASN A 147 -5.80 6.20 -3.57
C ASN A 147 -5.17 7.26 -2.67
N THR A 148 -5.49 7.24 -1.39
CA THR A 148 -5.07 8.25 -0.41
C THR A 148 -3.56 8.26 -0.17
N GLY A 149 -2.90 7.11 -0.33
CA GLY A 149 -1.43 7.02 -0.31
C GLY A 149 -0.80 7.80 -1.45
N TYR A 150 -1.29 7.61 -2.68
CA TYR A 150 -0.75 8.28 -3.86
C TYR A 150 -1.02 9.79 -3.84
N LEU A 151 -2.21 10.20 -3.39
CA LEU A 151 -2.55 11.60 -3.18
C LEU A 151 -1.62 12.26 -2.15
N GLY A 152 -1.41 11.60 -1.00
CA GLY A 152 -0.54 12.09 0.05
C GLY A 152 0.91 12.24 -0.41
N ASP A 153 1.42 11.27 -1.17
CA ASP A 153 2.79 11.28 -1.67
C ASP A 153 2.97 12.33 -2.80
N LEU A 154 2.00 12.50 -3.71
CA LEU A 154 2.01 13.57 -4.72
C LEU A 154 2.04 14.95 -4.07
N GLY A 155 1.18 15.17 -3.08
CA GLY A 155 1.13 16.42 -2.34
C GLY A 155 2.47 16.72 -1.65
N PHE A 156 3.05 15.71 -0.99
CA PHE A 156 4.35 15.86 -0.33
C PHE A 156 5.49 16.10 -1.33
N ALA A 157 5.50 15.43 -2.49
CA ALA A 157 6.49 15.68 -3.54
C ALA A 157 6.42 17.14 -4.05
N ARG A 158 5.21 17.69 -4.20
CA ARG A 158 5.02 19.12 -4.55
C ARG A 158 5.51 20.07 -3.47
N LEU A 159 5.34 19.73 -2.19
CA LEU A 159 5.92 20.51 -1.09
C LEU A 159 7.45 20.56 -1.18
N ARG A 160 8.07 19.40 -1.44
CA ARG A 160 9.53 19.28 -1.63
C ARG A 160 10.04 20.00 -2.88
N ALA A 161 9.24 20.04 -3.94
CA ALA A 161 9.56 20.78 -5.15
C ALA A 161 9.39 22.31 -5.00
N GLY A 162 8.91 22.80 -3.86
CA GLY A 162 8.60 24.23 -3.64
C GLY A 162 7.26 24.68 -4.26
N ASP A 163 6.53 23.80 -4.94
CA ASP A 163 5.21 24.08 -5.51
C ASP A 163 4.10 23.91 -4.45
N TRP A 164 4.18 24.74 -3.40
CA TRP A 164 3.24 24.70 -2.27
C TRP A 164 1.81 25.08 -2.70
N ALA A 165 1.65 25.78 -3.82
CA ALA A 165 0.33 26.11 -4.36
C ALA A 165 -0.38 24.84 -4.86
N ARG A 166 0.27 24.03 -5.70
CA ARG A 166 -0.34 22.80 -6.24
C ARG A 166 -0.35 21.63 -5.26
N ALA A 167 0.35 21.73 -4.14
CA ALA A 167 0.32 20.71 -3.08
C ALA A 167 -1.02 20.64 -2.33
N GLN A 168 -1.79 21.75 -2.26
CA GLN A 168 -3.01 21.82 -1.46
C GLN A 168 -4.04 20.75 -1.85
N GLU A 169 -4.37 20.68 -3.13
CA GLU A 169 -5.45 19.85 -3.66
C GLU A 169 -5.27 18.36 -3.37
N PRO A 170 -4.13 17.71 -3.67
CA PRO A 170 -3.96 16.29 -3.37
C PRO A 170 -3.88 16.02 -1.87
N LEU A 171 -3.32 16.93 -1.06
CA LEU A 171 -3.25 16.78 0.40
C LEU A 171 -4.62 16.88 1.05
N ALA A 172 -5.44 17.84 0.61
CA ALA A 172 -6.81 18.01 1.08
C ALA A 172 -7.65 16.78 0.74
N LYS A 173 -7.57 16.28 -0.50
CA LYS A 173 -8.24 15.02 -0.89
C LYS A 173 -7.79 13.83 -0.04
N ALA A 174 -6.50 13.69 0.22
CA ALA A 174 -5.99 12.60 1.05
C ALA A 174 -6.53 12.67 2.49
N ALA A 175 -6.59 13.87 3.07
CA ALA A 175 -7.13 14.09 4.42
C ALA A 175 -8.65 13.87 4.48
N GLU A 176 -9.40 14.31 3.48
CA GLU A 176 -10.86 14.13 3.41
C GLU A 176 -11.27 12.67 3.15
N LEU A 177 -10.55 11.96 2.28
CA LEU A 177 -10.79 10.54 2.00
C LEU A 177 -10.31 9.63 3.15
N SER A 178 -9.46 10.12 4.04
CA SER A 178 -8.99 9.38 5.22
C SER A 178 -8.85 10.29 6.44
N PRO A 179 -9.97 10.74 7.05
CA PRO A 179 -9.94 11.71 8.15
C PRO A 179 -9.15 11.25 9.37
N GLY A 180 -9.09 9.94 9.62
CA GLY A 180 -8.32 9.35 10.72
C GLY A 180 -6.83 9.12 10.42
N SER A 181 -6.35 9.43 9.21
CA SER A 181 -4.95 9.25 8.85
C SER A 181 -4.08 10.35 9.44
N ALA A 182 -3.30 10.01 10.47
CA ALA A 182 -2.32 10.93 11.05
C ALA A 182 -1.34 11.46 9.98
N LYS A 183 -0.89 10.59 9.05
CA LYS A 183 0.00 10.96 7.94
C LYS A 183 -0.65 12.00 7.01
N ALA A 184 -1.89 11.79 6.58
CA ALA A 184 -2.56 12.71 5.66
C ALA A 184 -2.76 14.10 6.27
N ASN A 185 -3.23 14.13 7.53
CA ASN A 185 -3.42 15.38 8.26
C ASN A 185 -2.10 16.08 8.59
N ALA A 186 -1.04 15.34 8.92
CA ALA A 186 0.30 15.88 9.13
C ALA A 186 0.83 16.58 7.87
N ASN A 187 0.73 15.93 6.70
CA ASN A 187 1.16 16.55 5.44
C ASN A 187 0.35 17.81 5.10
N LEU A 188 -0.97 17.82 5.35
CA LEU A 188 -1.81 19.01 5.15
C LEU A 188 -1.44 20.13 6.13
N ALA A 189 -1.09 19.81 7.37
CA ALA A 189 -0.60 20.78 8.34
C ALA A 189 0.78 21.36 7.94
N VAL A 190 1.70 20.54 7.42
CA VAL A 190 2.97 21.03 6.84
C VAL A 190 2.71 22.03 5.71
N TRP A 191 1.78 21.72 4.81
CA TRP A 191 1.37 22.66 3.75
C TRP A 191 0.86 23.98 4.33
N ALA A 192 -0.03 23.94 5.32
CA ALA A 192 -0.58 25.15 5.95
C ALA A 192 0.54 26.00 6.60
N LEU A 193 1.48 25.38 7.30
CA LEU A 193 2.65 26.07 7.89
C LEU A 193 3.53 26.70 6.81
N LEU A 194 3.81 26.00 5.71
CA LEU A 194 4.60 26.53 4.59
C LEU A 194 3.92 27.75 3.94
N ARG A 195 2.58 27.79 3.94
CA ARG A 195 1.77 28.92 3.46
C ARG A 195 1.59 30.05 4.49
N GLY A 196 2.15 29.92 5.70
CA GLY A 196 2.01 30.89 6.79
C GLY A 196 0.66 30.84 7.51
N GLN A 197 -0.14 29.80 7.29
CA GLN A 197 -1.48 29.61 7.86
C GLN A 197 -1.41 28.86 9.19
N ASN A 198 -0.74 29.45 10.17
CA ASN A 198 -0.42 28.80 11.45
C ASN A 198 -1.68 28.32 12.21
N GLU A 199 -2.73 29.16 12.28
CA GLU A 199 -3.98 28.80 12.95
C GLU A 199 -4.68 27.60 12.31
N MET A 200 -4.64 27.53 10.97
CA MET A 200 -5.19 26.41 10.21
C MET A 200 -4.41 25.13 10.50
N ALA A 201 -3.07 25.21 10.49
CA ALA A 201 -2.21 24.06 10.81
C ALA A 201 -2.51 23.52 12.22
N GLU A 202 -2.58 24.39 13.23
CA GLU A 202 -2.91 24.00 14.61
C GLU A 202 -4.29 23.35 14.71
N THR A 203 -5.27 23.87 13.97
CA THR A 203 -6.62 23.29 13.92
C THR A 203 -6.62 21.90 13.28
N ILE A 204 -5.91 21.72 12.16
CA ILE A 204 -5.74 20.42 11.50
C ILE A 204 -5.11 19.41 12.47
N MET A 205 -3.98 19.78 13.08
CA MET A 205 -3.25 18.87 13.99
C MET A 205 -4.09 18.48 15.21
N ARG A 206 -4.83 19.44 15.79
CA ARG A 206 -5.71 19.19 16.94
C ARG A 206 -6.90 18.31 16.58
N ASN A 207 -7.57 18.57 15.46
CA ASN A 207 -8.72 17.79 15.02
C ASN A 207 -8.32 16.35 14.66
N ALA A 208 -7.14 16.19 14.05
CA ALA A 208 -6.55 14.88 13.76
C ALA A 208 -5.95 14.18 15.00
N ARG A 209 -5.98 14.83 16.17
CA ARG A 209 -5.45 14.33 17.45
C ARG A 209 -3.99 13.89 17.33
N LEU A 210 -3.17 14.66 16.61
CA LEU A 210 -1.74 14.40 16.51
C LEU A 210 -1.09 14.55 17.89
N THR A 211 -0.22 13.61 18.25
CA THR A 211 0.56 13.67 19.49
C THR A 211 1.49 14.88 19.47
N ASP A 212 1.92 15.34 20.65
CA ASP A 212 2.83 16.49 20.76
C ASP A 212 4.13 16.25 19.99
N SER A 213 4.65 15.01 20.02
CA SER A 213 5.80 14.60 19.21
C SER A 213 5.55 14.72 17.70
N ALA A 214 4.39 14.27 17.22
CA ALA A 214 4.02 14.38 15.81
C ALA A 214 3.84 15.85 15.39
N GLN A 215 3.27 16.69 16.26
CA GLN A 215 3.16 18.13 15.99
C GLN A 215 4.54 18.81 15.89
N ALA A 216 5.46 18.45 16.79
CA ALA A 216 6.84 18.95 16.74
C ALA A 216 7.53 18.55 15.43
N GLU A 217 7.38 17.30 15.00
CA GLU A 217 7.92 16.83 13.71
C GLU A 217 7.29 17.54 12.51
N VAL A 218 5.98 17.81 12.53
CA VAL A 218 5.31 18.62 11.49
C VAL A 218 5.92 20.02 11.38
N ARG A 219 6.15 20.70 12.52
CA ARG A 219 6.75 22.03 12.54
C ARG A 219 8.19 22.01 12.04
N ARG A 220 9.00 21.06 12.53
CA ARG A 220 10.39 20.84 12.10
C ARG A 220 10.50 20.60 10.59
N LEU A 221 9.65 19.72 10.06
CA LEU A 221 9.63 19.40 8.64
C LEU A 221 9.26 20.63 7.79
N ALA A 222 8.28 21.42 8.21
CA ALA A 222 7.92 22.66 7.53
C ALA A 222 9.08 23.67 7.51
N GLU A 223 9.82 23.81 8.62
CA GLU A 223 11.00 24.67 8.69
C GLU A 223 12.12 24.18 7.76
N GLN A 224 12.41 22.88 7.78
CA GLN A 224 13.41 22.28 6.89
C GLN A 224 13.07 22.51 5.42
N LEU A 225 11.81 22.28 5.03
CA LEU A 225 11.36 22.51 3.65
C LEU A 225 11.42 23.99 3.26
N ARG A 226 11.15 24.91 4.19
CA ARG A 226 11.30 26.35 3.97
C ARG A 226 12.76 26.75 3.75
N GLN A 227 13.70 26.14 4.47
CA GLN A 227 15.14 26.39 4.29
C GLN A 227 15.68 25.81 2.98
N GLN A 228 15.16 24.66 2.56
CA GLN A 228 15.56 24.00 1.32
C GLN A 228 14.92 24.62 0.07
N ALA A 229 13.78 25.30 0.23
CA ALA A 229 13.21 26.09 -0.84
C ALA A 229 14.13 27.29 -1.10
N THR A 230 14.90 27.23 -2.19
CA THR A 230 15.49 28.45 -2.77
C THR A 230 14.35 29.46 -2.90
N PRO A 231 14.46 30.67 -2.30
CA PRO A 231 13.44 31.68 -2.51
C PRO A 231 13.36 31.89 -4.02
N ALA A 232 12.22 31.51 -4.60
CA ALA A 232 11.94 31.89 -5.97
C ALA A 232 12.17 33.40 -6.04
N PRO A 233 12.91 33.92 -7.04
CA PRO A 233 13.10 35.36 -7.17
C PRO A 233 11.71 35.95 -7.08
N SER A 234 11.51 36.80 -6.06
CA SER A 234 10.24 37.43 -5.79
C SER A 234 9.77 37.96 -7.12
N VAL A 235 8.70 37.38 -7.68
CA VAL A 235 8.01 38.04 -8.77
C VAL A 235 7.54 39.32 -8.13
N GLN A 236 8.34 40.39 -8.29
CA GLN A 236 7.92 41.73 -7.99
C GLN A 236 6.59 41.82 -8.69
N ARG A 237 5.53 41.89 -7.88
CA ARG A 237 4.20 42.17 -8.37
C ARG A 237 4.37 43.52 -9.05
N ALA A 238 4.48 43.50 -10.38
CA ALA A 238 4.44 44.71 -11.17
C ALA A 238 3.17 45.46 -10.69
N PRO A 239 3.27 46.75 -10.37
CA PRO A 239 2.13 47.49 -9.88
C PRO A 239 1.01 47.32 -10.89
N ALA A 240 -0.16 46.93 -10.39
CA ALA A 240 -1.36 46.76 -11.19
C ALA A 240 -1.60 48.05 -11.97
N SER A 241 -1.35 48.03 -13.28
CA SER A 241 -1.86 49.07 -14.15
C SER A 241 -3.37 48.88 -14.19
N VAL A 242 -4.07 49.79 -13.52
CA VAL A 242 -5.52 50.00 -13.67
C VAL A 242 -5.79 50.34 -15.14
N ALA A 243 -6.00 49.30 -15.95
CA ALA A 243 -6.62 49.44 -17.26
C ALA A 243 -8.13 49.44 -17.02
N ALA A 244 -8.74 50.58 -17.34
CA ALA A 244 -10.14 50.89 -17.17
C ALA A 244 -11.06 49.82 -17.79
N ALA A 245 -12.06 49.41 -17.00
CA ALA A 245 -13.14 48.56 -17.41
C ALA A 245 -14.03 49.25 -18.46
N ALA A 246 -14.26 48.59 -19.58
CA ALA A 246 -15.39 48.85 -20.47
C ALA A 246 -16.53 47.86 -20.16
N PRO A 247 -17.80 48.25 -20.22
CA PRO A 247 -18.91 47.47 -19.66
C PRO A 247 -19.37 46.35 -20.59
N ALA A 248 -19.74 45.21 -19.99
CA ALA A 248 -20.40 44.09 -20.66
C ALA A 248 -21.89 44.41 -20.94
N PRO A 249 -22.49 43.90 -22.04
CA PRO A 249 -23.93 43.94 -22.25
C PRO A 249 -24.63 42.80 -21.49
N GLY A 250 -25.86 43.08 -21.04
CA GLY A 250 -26.67 42.27 -20.12
C GLY A 250 -27.29 40.98 -20.69
N PRO A 251 -28.15 40.31 -19.89
CA PRO A 251 -28.40 38.87 -19.99
C PRO A 251 -29.61 38.53 -20.85
N THR A 252 -29.51 37.47 -21.65
CA THR A 252 -30.68 36.75 -22.18
C THR A 252 -30.86 35.43 -21.45
N ALA A 253 -31.99 35.32 -20.77
CA ALA A 253 -32.45 34.15 -20.06
C ALA A 253 -32.79 32.99 -21.02
N ARG A 254 -32.45 31.76 -20.62
CA ARG A 254 -33.26 30.59 -20.96
C ARG A 254 -33.22 29.56 -19.83
N ALA A 255 -34.42 29.19 -19.41
CA ALA A 255 -34.71 28.34 -18.28
C ALA A 255 -34.26 26.89 -18.48
N ALA A 256 -33.76 26.28 -17.42
CA ALA A 256 -33.71 24.83 -17.25
C ALA A 256 -34.07 24.48 -15.79
N THR A 257 -35.13 23.68 -15.67
CA THR A 257 -35.82 23.19 -14.46
C THR A 257 -34.91 22.29 -13.60
N PRO A 258 -35.06 22.25 -12.25
CA PRO A 258 -34.16 21.50 -11.37
C PRO A 258 -34.54 20.02 -11.30
N LEU A 259 -33.54 19.13 -11.40
CA LEU A 259 -33.70 17.71 -11.07
C LEU A 259 -33.13 17.42 -9.68
N ALA A 260 -33.93 16.73 -8.89
CA ALA A 260 -33.81 16.55 -7.46
C ALA A 260 -32.57 15.78 -6.99
N ALA A 261 -32.10 16.19 -5.81
CA ALA A 261 -31.11 15.50 -5.00
C ALA A 261 -31.60 14.09 -4.59
N ARG A 262 -30.74 13.08 -4.78
CA ARG A 262 -30.90 11.77 -4.15
C ARG A 262 -29.75 11.57 -3.16
N ARG A 263 -30.07 11.71 -1.87
CA ARG A 263 -29.20 11.32 -0.77
C ARG A 263 -29.10 9.80 -0.77
N VAL A 264 -27.88 9.27 -0.86
CA VAL A 264 -27.59 7.88 -0.50
C VAL A 264 -26.96 7.92 0.89
N ALA A 265 -27.71 7.42 1.86
CA ALA A 265 -27.20 7.12 3.18
C ALA A 265 -26.23 5.93 3.05
N VAL A 266 -25.00 6.10 3.54
CA VAL A 266 -24.12 4.95 3.81
C VAL A 266 -24.03 4.82 5.33
N ASP A 267 -24.42 3.63 5.73
CA ASP A 267 -24.52 3.13 7.08
C ASP A 267 -23.16 3.11 7.78
N THR A 268 -23.17 3.55 9.02
CA THR A 268 -22.04 3.49 9.93
C THR A 268 -21.99 2.10 10.53
N ASP A 269 -20.91 1.36 10.32
CA ASP A 269 -20.59 0.25 11.21
C ASP A 269 -19.18 0.30 11.79
N ARG A 270 -19.13 -0.16 13.04
CA ARG A 270 -18.16 0.12 14.08
C ARG A 270 -17.06 -0.93 14.13
N ARG A 271 -15.88 -0.46 14.55
CA ARG A 271 -14.82 -1.17 15.30
C ARG A 271 -14.05 -2.26 14.56
N THR A 272 -12.75 -2.06 14.44
CA THR A 272 -11.78 -2.68 15.36
C THR A 272 -10.58 -1.75 15.53
N SER A 273 -10.26 -1.43 16.78
CA SER A 273 -9.00 -0.79 17.14
C SER A 273 -7.95 -1.88 17.27
N SER A 274 -6.91 -1.84 16.46
CA SER A 274 -5.69 -2.61 16.67
C SER A 274 -4.50 -1.73 16.35
N ASP A 275 -3.72 -1.45 17.39
CA ASP A 275 -2.33 -1.02 17.38
C ASP A 275 -1.90 -0.11 16.23
N ALA A 276 -2.11 1.20 16.43
CA ALA A 276 -1.42 2.25 15.70
C ALA A 276 0.08 2.27 16.09
N ARG A 277 0.81 1.22 15.75
CA ARG A 277 2.23 1.36 15.42
C ARG A 277 2.24 2.08 14.09
N LEU A 278 2.65 3.34 14.10
CA LEU A 278 2.92 4.10 12.89
C LEU A 278 3.73 3.19 11.96
N ALA A 279 3.16 2.81 10.81
CA ALA A 279 3.97 2.31 9.72
C ALA A 279 5.10 3.34 9.48
N PRO A 280 6.34 2.91 9.23
CA PRO A 280 7.50 3.80 9.19
C PRO A 280 7.17 5.00 8.32
N SER A 281 7.15 6.17 8.95
CA SER A 281 6.61 7.37 8.33
C SER A 281 7.47 7.76 7.11
N MET A 282 6.94 8.58 6.21
CA MET A 282 7.77 9.19 5.17
C MET A 282 8.97 9.94 5.76
N LEU A 283 8.91 10.40 7.03
CA LEU A 283 10.08 10.97 7.72
C LEU A 283 11.21 9.94 7.87
N GLU A 284 10.90 8.67 8.13
CA GLU A 284 11.92 7.62 8.24
C GLU A 284 12.42 7.16 6.87
N ARG A 285 11.55 7.12 5.85
CA ARG A 285 11.91 6.70 4.49
C ARG A 285 12.69 7.76 3.69
N PHE A 286 12.66 9.03 4.12
CA PHE A 286 13.27 10.16 3.43
C PHE A 286 14.20 11.02 4.30
N SER A 287 14.33 10.75 5.60
CA SER A 287 15.47 11.28 6.36
C SER A 287 16.71 10.45 6.03
N THR A 288 17.84 11.11 5.80
CA THR A 288 19.14 10.51 5.50
C THR A 288 19.79 9.89 6.75
N ALA A 289 19.00 9.33 7.67
CA ALA A 289 19.55 8.68 8.86
C ALA A 289 20.02 7.27 8.48
N THR A 290 21.34 7.13 8.32
CA THR A 290 22.05 5.85 8.39
C THR A 290 21.52 5.04 9.58
N PRO A 291 21.09 3.78 9.40
CA PRO A 291 20.72 2.97 10.56
C PRO A 291 21.94 2.82 11.46
N ALA A 292 21.79 3.28 12.71
CA ALA A 292 22.78 3.03 13.75
C ALA A 292 23.00 1.51 13.81
N SER A 293 24.25 1.07 13.61
CA SER A 293 24.58 -0.32 13.84
C SER A 293 24.40 -0.59 15.34
N GLU A 294 23.46 -1.45 15.68
CA GLU A 294 23.41 -2.03 17.01
C GLU A 294 24.63 -2.96 17.14
N ASN A 295 25.70 -2.40 17.70
CA ASN A 295 26.73 -3.18 18.38
C ASN A 295 26.11 -3.67 19.69
N THR A 296 25.98 -4.98 19.82
CA THR A 296 25.75 -5.63 21.12
C THR A 296 27.09 -6.26 21.54
N PRO A 297 27.49 -6.14 22.83
CA PRO A 297 28.79 -6.60 23.34
C PRO A 297 29.03 -8.11 23.24
#